data_AF-A0A2D0H896-F1
#
_entry.id   AF-A0A2D0H896-F1
#
_cell.length_a   1.000
_cell.length_b   1.000
_cell.length_c   1.000
_cell.angle_alpha   90.00
_cell.angle_beta   90.00
_cell.angle_gamma   90.00
#
_symmetry.space_group_name_H-M   'P 1'
#
loop_
_entity.id
_entity.type
_entity.pdbx_description
1 polymer ?
#
loop_
_entity_poly.entity_id
_entity_poly.type
_entity_poly.pdbx_seq_one_letter_code
_entity_poly.pdbx_strand_id
1 'polypeptide(L)'
;MKHNIYHLKSYYMEPLTASAIATLVFTKMLEKTIEKFTEATLAKIKVLRDKIWNKFRVNQEAVTAFVEAEKGSSTNLDKVAVYLQEIMKSDPNFAQEVEKLVGEIQQDIN
;
A
#
# COMPACT_ATOMS: atom_id res chain seq x y z
N MET A 1 -28.93 -19.59 -31.42
CA MET A 1 -28.05 -20.23 -30.41
C MET A 1 -27.64 -19.15 -29.42
N LYS A 2 -28.06 -19.28 -28.15
CA LYS A 2 -27.74 -18.31 -27.09
C LYS A 2 -26.29 -18.58 -26.64
N HIS A 3 -25.34 -17.75 -27.05
CA HIS A 3 -24.03 -17.71 -26.42
C HIS A 3 -24.15 -16.88 -25.14
N ASN A 4 -24.44 -17.59 -24.05
CA ASN A 4 -24.38 -17.05 -22.70
C ASN A 4 -22.90 -16.98 -22.30
N ILE A 5 -22.25 -15.87 -22.66
CA ILE A 5 -20.92 -15.58 -22.16
C ILE A 5 -21.14 -15.03 -20.75
N TYR A 6 -20.97 -15.89 -19.76
CA TYR A 6 -20.80 -15.47 -18.38
C TYR A 6 -19.61 -14.50 -18.36
N HIS A 7 -19.88 -13.20 -18.46
CA HIS A 7 -18.99 -12.19 -17.93
C HIS A 7 -18.94 -12.44 -16.43
N LEU A 8 -18.00 -13.30 -16.04
CA LEU A 8 -17.39 -13.30 -14.73
C LEU A 8 -17.13 -11.83 -14.44
N LYS A 9 -17.94 -11.24 -13.56
CA LYS A 9 -17.56 -10.05 -12.83
C LYS A 9 -16.34 -10.48 -12.01
N SER A 10 -15.18 -10.51 -12.68
CA SER A 10 -13.93 -10.17 -12.05
C SER A 10 -14.26 -8.94 -11.23
N TYR A 11 -14.31 -9.09 -9.92
CA TYR A 11 -14.22 -7.97 -9.01
C TYR A 11 -12.86 -7.35 -9.33
N TYR A 12 -12.81 -6.49 -10.36
CA TYR A 12 -11.70 -5.62 -10.63
C TYR A 12 -11.67 -4.67 -9.43
N MET A 13 -11.01 -5.10 -8.36
CA MET A 13 -10.37 -4.14 -7.47
C MET A 13 -9.38 -3.44 -8.38
N GLU A 14 -9.67 -2.18 -8.72
CA GLU A 14 -8.70 -1.30 -9.36
C GLU A 14 -7.36 -1.50 -8.64
N PRO A 15 -6.27 -1.87 -9.35
CA PRO A 15 -5.00 -2.08 -8.68
C PRO A 15 -4.65 -0.82 -7.90
N LEU A 16 -4.56 -0.94 -6.58
CA LEU A 16 -4.27 0.20 -5.75
C LEU A 16 -2.91 0.76 -6.14
N THR A 17 -2.89 2.05 -6.45
CA THR A 17 -1.67 2.72 -6.88
C THR A 17 -0.64 2.73 -5.75
N ALA A 18 0.65 2.74 -6.10
CA ALA A 18 1.73 2.89 -5.12
C ALA A 18 1.54 4.15 -4.24
N SER A 19 0.93 5.22 -4.77
CA SER A 19 0.57 6.42 -4.02
C SER A 19 -0.53 6.19 -2.97
N ALA A 20 -1.54 5.39 -3.29
CA ALA A 20 -2.57 5.02 -2.35
C ALA A 20 -2.01 4.10 -1.25
N ILE A 21 -1.14 3.17 -1.61
CA ILE A 21 -0.44 2.28 -0.66
C ILE A 21 0.47 3.10 0.26
N ALA A 22 1.26 4.03 -0.29
CA ALA A 22 2.08 4.94 0.51
C ALA A 22 1.21 5.72 1.51
N THR A 23 0.12 6.35 1.03
CA THR A 23 -0.81 7.07 1.91
C THR A 23 -1.39 6.18 3.01
N LEU A 24 -1.73 4.93 2.70
CA LEU A 24 -2.26 3.97 3.67
C LEU A 24 -1.27 3.68 4.80
N VAL A 25 0.00 3.39 4.49
CA VAL A 25 0.99 3.05 5.53
C VAL A 25 1.40 4.23 6.41
N PHE A 26 1.18 5.46 5.95
CA PHE A 26 1.37 6.68 6.75
C PHE A 26 0.07 7.24 7.35
N THR A 27 -1.08 6.57 7.19
CA THR A 27 -2.39 7.10 7.62
C THR A 27 -2.44 7.49 9.10
N LYS A 28 -1.77 6.75 10.00
CA LYS A 28 -1.65 7.12 11.42
C LYS A 28 -0.87 8.41 11.66
N MET A 29 0.16 8.68 10.85
CA MET A 29 1.04 9.85 11.00
C MET A 29 0.44 11.11 10.37
N LEU A 30 -0.45 10.94 9.39
CA LEU A 30 -1.07 12.03 8.65
C LEU A 30 -2.35 12.58 9.31
N GLU A 31 -2.59 12.27 10.59
CA GLU A 31 -3.80 12.65 11.35
C GLU A 31 -5.13 12.32 10.65
N LYS A 32 -5.12 11.44 9.65
CA LYS A 32 -6.32 11.00 8.96
C LYS A 32 -7.12 10.12 9.92
N THR A 33 -8.39 10.47 10.12
CA THR A 33 -9.29 9.86 11.10
C THR A 33 -9.19 8.33 11.10
N ILE A 34 -8.56 7.80 12.15
CA ILE A 34 -8.28 6.38 12.33
C ILE A 34 -9.51 5.66 12.92
N GLU A 35 -10.56 6.41 13.28
CA GLU A 35 -11.76 5.92 13.99
C GLU A 35 -12.48 4.77 13.27
N LYS A 36 -12.23 4.59 11.97
CA LYS A 36 -12.79 3.49 11.16
C LYS A 36 -11.93 2.22 11.15
N PHE A 37 -10.70 2.26 11.64
CA PHE A 37 -9.83 1.09 11.64
C PHE A 37 -9.91 0.36 12.97
N THR A 38 -10.21 -0.94 12.92
CA THR A 38 -10.08 -1.81 14.08
C THR A 38 -8.60 -2.01 14.45
N GLU A 39 -8.32 -2.47 15.67
CA GLU A 39 -6.95 -2.84 16.07
C GLU A 39 -6.33 -3.88 15.14
N ALA A 40 -7.13 -4.84 14.67
CA ALA A 40 -6.71 -5.86 13.71
C ALA A 40 -6.29 -5.24 12.36
N THR A 41 -7.08 -4.30 11.85
CA THR A 41 -6.76 -3.57 10.61
C THR A 41 -5.50 -2.72 10.78
N LEU A 42 -5.35 -2.06 11.93
CA LEU A 42 -4.14 -1.30 12.26
C LEU A 42 -2.90 -2.17 12.35
N ALA A 43 -3.02 -3.40 12.86
CA ALA A 43 -1.94 -4.36 12.87
C ALA A 43 -1.53 -4.75 11.45
N LYS A 44 -2.49 -4.99 10.53
CA LYS A 44 -2.19 -5.25 9.12
C LYS A 44 -1.51 -4.06 8.43
N ILE A 45 -1.96 -2.82 8.67
CA ILE A 45 -1.30 -1.61 8.15
C ILE A 45 0.14 -1.52 8.67
N LYS A 46 0.38 -1.85 9.94
CA LYS A 46 1.74 -1.88 10.50
C LYS A 46 2.61 -2.94 9.80
N VAL A 47 2.09 -4.15 9.59
CA VAL A 47 2.80 -5.21 8.85
C VAL A 47 3.16 -4.76 7.44
N LEU A 48 2.22 -4.11 6.74
CA LEU A 48 2.45 -3.56 5.41
C LEU A 48 3.56 -2.48 5.43
N ARG A 49 3.50 -1.55 6.39
CA ARG A 49 4.52 -0.52 6.59
C ARG A 49 5.91 -1.13 6.82
N ASP A 50 6.01 -2.10 7.74
CA ASP A 50 7.26 -2.77 8.08
C ASP A 50 7.84 -3.53 6.87
N LYS A 51 6.98 -4.14 6.05
CA LYS A 51 7.37 -4.82 4.81
C LYS A 51 7.98 -3.85 3.79
N ILE A 52 7.32 -2.70 3.54
CA ILE A 52 7.84 -1.66 2.64
C ILE A 52 9.16 -1.10 3.16
N TRP A 53 9.22 -0.76 4.45
CA TRP A 53 10.45 -0.30 5.10
C TRP A 53 11.61 -1.27 4.91
N ASN A 54 11.38 -2.56 5.21
CA ASN A 54 12.41 -3.59 5.09
C ASN A 54 12.94 -3.71 3.65
N LYS A 55 12.06 -3.56 2.66
CA LYS A 55 12.42 -3.58 1.25
C LYS A 55 13.22 -2.35 0.84
N PHE A 56 12.92 -1.18 1.42
CA PHE A 56 13.61 0.07 1.14
C PHE A 56 15.03 0.13 1.71
N ARG A 57 15.37 -0.66 2.74
CA ARG A 57 16.68 -0.61 3.42
C ARG A 57 17.91 -0.77 2.51
N VAL A 58 17.75 -1.35 1.33
CA VAL A 58 18.83 -1.49 0.34
C VAL A 58 19.06 -0.23 -0.49
N ASN A 59 18.17 0.76 -0.39
CA ASN A 59 18.24 2.05 -1.07
C ASN A 59 18.18 3.19 -0.03
N GLN A 60 19.31 3.86 0.18
CA GLN A 60 19.44 4.92 1.17
C GLN A 60 18.50 6.11 0.90
N GLU A 61 18.26 6.46 -0.36
CA GLU A 61 17.35 7.56 -0.72
C GLU A 61 15.89 7.19 -0.42
N ALA A 62 15.52 5.94 -0.66
CA ALA A 62 14.20 5.44 -0.30
C ALA A 62 14.00 5.43 1.23
N VAL A 63 15.03 5.04 1.99
CA VAL A 63 15.03 5.13 3.46
C VAL A 63 14.86 6.58 3.92
N THR A 64 15.63 7.52 3.38
CA THR A 64 15.51 8.94 3.74
C THR A 64 14.11 9.48 3.43
N ALA A 65 13.58 9.20 2.25
CA ALA A 65 12.22 9.60 1.88
C ALA A 65 11.19 9.01 2.85
N PHE A 66 11.34 7.74 3.23
CA PHE A 66 10.43 7.09 4.18
C PHE A 66 10.45 7.77 5.55
N VAL A 67 11.64 8.01 6.12
CA VAL A 67 11.79 8.68 7.44
C VAL A 67 11.24 10.11 7.41
N GLU A 68 11.48 10.87 6.34
CA GLU A 68 10.95 12.23 6.23
C GLU A 68 9.42 12.23 6.01
N ALA A 69 8.87 11.23 5.32
CA ALA A 69 7.43 11.04 5.22
C ALA A 69 6.80 10.74 6.59
N GLU A 70 7.48 9.99 7.47
CA GLU A 70 7.01 9.77 8.85
C GLU A 70 6.90 11.08 9.64
N LYS A 71 7.74 12.07 9.33
CA LYS A 71 7.69 13.41 9.96
C LYS A 71 6.61 14.32 9.36
N GLY A 72 5.78 13.81 8.44
CA GLY A 72 4.69 14.55 7.81
C GLY A 72 5.06 15.25 6.50
N SER A 73 6.23 14.94 5.90
CA SER A 73 6.63 15.56 4.62
C SER A 73 5.86 14.95 3.44
N SER A 74 4.92 15.71 2.86
CA SER A 74 4.16 15.32 1.66
C SER A 74 5.05 15.06 0.44
N THR A 75 6.07 15.90 0.22
CA THR A 75 7.04 15.71 -0.87
C THR A 75 7.77 14.37 -0.75
N ASN A 76 8.10 13.95 0.47
CA ASN A 76 8.78 12.67 0.66
C ASN A 76 7.80 11.48 0.64
N LEU A 77 6.52 11.69 0.97
CA LEU A 77 5.47 10.70 0.73
C LEU A 77 5.34 10.38 -0.76
N ASP A 78 5.37 11.40 -1.62
CA ASP A 78 5.34 11.20 -3.08
C ASP A 78 6.57 10.42 -3.57
N LYS A 79 7.76 10.71 -3.01
CA LYS A 79 8.97 9.92 -3.29
C LYS A 79 8.84 8.47 -2.85
N VAL A 80 8.27 8.21 -1.67
CA VAL A 80 7.99 6.84 -1.23
C VAL A 80 7.09 6.12 -2.24
N ALA A 81 6.07 6.79 -2.77
CA ALA A 81 5.21 6.21 -3.80
C ALA A 81 5.97 5.87 -5.08
N VAL A 82 6.88 6.74 -5.53
CA VAL A 82 7.72 6.49 -6.72
C VAL A 82 8.62 5.27 -6.49
N TYR A 83 9.36 5.22 -5.38
CA TYR A 83 10.23 4.08 -5.06
C TYR A 83 9.45 2.78 -4.91
N LEU A 84 8.29 2.83 -4.26
CA LEU A 84 7.42 1.67 -4.12
C LEU A 84 6.95 1.17 -5.48
N GLN A 85 6.58 2.07 -6.39
CA GLN A 85 6.16 1.71 -7.75
C GLN A 85 7.29 1.02 -8.52
N GLU A 86 8.53 1.54 -8.45
CA GLU A 86 9.69 0.95 -9.11
C GLU A 86 10.01 -0.45 -8.57
N ILE A 87 9.96 -0.62 -7.26
CA ILE A 87 10.19 -1.91 -6.61
C ILE A 87 9.10 -2.91 -6.97
N MET A 88 7.83 -2.52 -6.93
CA MET A 88 6.72 -3.40 -7.32
C MET A 88 6.80 -3.81 -8.80
N LYS A 89 7.30 -2.93 -9.68
CA LYS A 89 7.54 -3.28 -11.10
C LYS A 89 8.70 -4.27 -11.29
N SER A 90 9.75 -4.16 -10.47
CA SER A 90 10.97 -4.97 -10.60
C SER A 90 10.96 -6.27 -9.78
N ASP A 91 10.12 -6.35 -8.74
CA ASP A 91 9.95 -7.52 -7.90
C ASP A 91 8.45 -7.91 -7.80
N PRO A 92 7.98 -8.79 -8.71
CA PRO A 92 6.59 -9.23 -8.73
C PRO A 92 6.15 -9.97 -7.46
N ASN A 93 7.06 -10.68 -6.79
CA ASN A 93 6.73 -11.39 -5.54
C ASN A 93 6.43 -10.39 -4.44
N PHE A 94 7.27 -9.35 -4.32
CA PHE A 94 7.02 -8.26 -3.39
C PHE A 94 5.71 -7.52 -3.71
N ALA A 95 5.43 -7.25 -4.99
CA ALA A 95 4.19 -6.62 -5.41
C ALA A 95 2.96 -7.44 -4.98
N GLN A 96 2.97 -8.75 -5.22
CA GLN A 96 1.88 -9.65 -4.81
C GLN A 96 1.66 -9.66 -3.30
N GLU A 97 2.73 -9.67 -2.50
CA GLU A 97 2.62 -9.62 -1.04
C GLU A 97 2.02 -8.30 -0.54
N VAL A 98 2.43 -7.18 -1.15
CA VAL A 98 1.89 -5.85 -0.86
C VAL A 98 0.42 -5.77 -1.24
N GLU A 99 0.06 -6.15 -2.46
CA GLU A 99 -1.31 -6.12 -2.98
C GLU A 99 -2.24 -7.02 -2.15
N LYS A 100 -1.77 -8.20 -1.73
CA LYS A 100 -2.52 -9.10 -0.85
C LYS A 100 -2.85 -8.44 0.49
N LEU A 101 -1.85 -7.91 1.20
CA LEU A 101 -2.07 -7.25 2.50
C LEU A 101 -2.99 -6.04 2.38
N VAL A 102 -2.83 -5.28 1.30
CA VAL A 102 -3.68 -4.14 0.98
C VAL A 102 -5.13 -4.57 0.73
N GLY A 103 -5.35 -5.66 -0.01
CA GLY A 103 -6.69 -6.22 -0.22
C GLY A 103 -7.34 -6.69 1.08
N GLU A 104 -6.59 -7.35 1.96
CA GLU A 104 -7.06 -7.74 3.30
C GLU A 104 -7.42 -6.52 4.17
N ILE A 105 -6.72 -5.40 4.02
CA ILE A 105 -7.02 -4.15 4.75
C ILE A 105 -8.31 -3.52 4.20
N GLN A 106 -8.47 -3.46 2.87
CA GLN A 106 -9.70 -2.92 2.25
C GLN A 106 -10.95 -3.72 2.64
N GLN A 107 -10.81 -5.05 2.72
CA GLN A 107 -11.89 -5.93 3.15
C GLN A 107 -12.31 -5.70 4.61
N ASP A 108 -11.39 -5.28 5.48
CA ASP A 108 -11.72 -5.01 6.89
C ASP A 108 -12.43 -3.65 7.10
N ILE A 109 -12.33 -2.72 6.14
CA ILE A 109 -12.84 -1.33 6.26
C ILE A 109 -14.20 -1.15 5.56
N ASN A 110 -14.45 -1.93 4.51
CA ASN A 110 -15.70 -1.91 3.73
C ASN A 110 -16.79 -2.76 4.40
#